data_AF-A0A974VW62-F1
#
_entry.id   AF-A0A974VW62-F1
#
_cell.length_a   1.000
_cell.length_b   1.000
_cell.length_c   1.000
_cell.angle_alpha   90.00
_cell.angle_beta   90.00
_cell.angle_gamma   90.00
#
_symmetry.space_group_name_H-M   'P 1'
#
loop_
_entity.id
_entity.type
_entity.pdbx_description
1 polymer ?
#
loop_
_entity_poly.entity_id
_entity_poly.type
_entity_poly.pdbx_seq_one_letter_code
_entity_poly.pdbx_strand_id
1 'polypeptide(L)'
;MSTAVEEVVAEVPATAAEGKVVESLIHVSFNPDGTVALIGERPQGAAAQAWFKYLSHNTLNRYQALAGGRGLFRIPRPEVDALKAAFLKELAA
;
A
#
# COMPACT_ATOMS: atom_id res chain seq x y z
N MET A 1 -21.89 -18.46 -27.92
CA MET A 1 -22.22 -17.72 -26.69
C MET A 1 -21.20 -18.09 -25.62
N SER A 2 -20.25 -17.19 -25.33
CA SER A 2 -19.82 -16.88 -23.96
C SER A 2 -18.63 -15.93 -24.02
N THR A 3 -18.89 -14.74 -23.52
CA THR A 3 -18.09 -13.52 -23.55
C THR A 3 -16.78 -13.66 -22.80
N ALA A 4 -15.69 -13.22 -23.44
CA ALA A 4 -14.42 -12.94 -22.79
C ALA A 4 -14.62 -11.78 -21.80
N VAL A 5 -14.36 -12.04 -20.51
CA VAL A 5 -14.24 -10.97 -19.51
C VAL A 5 -12.83 -10.40 -19.64
N GLU A 6 -12.77 -9.26 -20.29
CA GLU A 6 -11.61 -8.38 -20.37
C GLU A 6 -11.36 -7.82 -18.96
N GLU A 7 -10.47 -8.48 -18.22
CA GLU A 7 -9.88 -7.91 -17.02
C GLU A 7 -8.91 -6.83 -17.50
N VAL A 8 -9.42 -5.60 -17.58
CA VAL A 8 -8.62 -4.39 -17.76
C VAL A 8 -7.76 -4.26 -16.51
N VAL A 9 -6.62 -4.95 -16.52
CA VAL A 9 -5.52 -4.72 -15.59
C VAL A 9 -5.05 -3.31 -15.88
N ALA A 10 -5.50 -2.38 -15.04
CA ALA A 10 -4.99 -1.03 -15.02
C ALA A 10 -3.48 -1.12 -14.73
N GLU A 11 -2.71 -1.09 -15.80
CA GLU A 11 -1.29 -0.83 -15.79
C GLU A 11 -1.13 0.57 -15.19
N VAL A 12 -0.84 0.65 -13.89
CA VAL A 12 -0.41 1.92 -13.29
C VAL A 12 0.97 2.18 -13.88
N PRO A 13 1.14 3.22 -14.70
CA PRO A 13 2.43 3.50 -15.29
C PRO A 13 3.35 3.90 -14.14
N ALA A 14 4.29 3.02 -13.83
CA ALA A 14 5.51 3.40 -13.14
C ALA A 14 6.26 4.34 -14.08
N THR A 15 5.85 5.60 -14.15
CA THR A 15 6.63 6.66 -14.77
C THR A 15 7.92 6.76 -13.97
N ALA A 16 8.95 6.17 -14.55
CA ALA A 16 10.33 6.32 -14.14
C ALA A 16 10.70 7.80 -14.21
N ALA A 17 10.70 8.47 -13.06
CA ALA A 17 11.52 9.65 -12.88
C ALA A 17 12.95 9.17 -12.61
N GLU A 18 13.84 9.40 -13.58
CA GLU A 18 15.29 9.21 -13.43
C GLU A 18 15.84 10.17 -12.37
N GLY A 19 15.87 9.67 -11.14
CA GLY A 19 16.50 10.26 -9.98
C GLY A 19 16.47 9.17 -8.93
N LYS A 20 17.62 8.83 -8.34
CA LYS A 20 17.82 7.72 -7.40
C LYS A 20 16.55 7.41 -6.60
N VAL A 21 15.77 6.40 -7.02
CA VAL A 21 14.48 6.08 -6.42
C VAL A 21 14.77 5.45 -5.07
N VAL A 22 14.70 6.26 -4.02
CA VAL A 22 14.85 5.76 -2.66
C VAL A 22 13.57 5.01 -2.32
N GLU A 23 13.67 3.68 -2.32
CA GLU A 23 12.58 2.81 -1.86
C GLU A 23 12.32 3.06 -0.37
N SER A 24 11.06 3.25 -0.02
CA SER A 24 10.59 3.27 1.37
C SER A 24 10.07 1.90 1.75
N LEU A 25 10.61 1.40 2.86
CA LEU A 25 10.27 0.11 3.43
C LEU A 25 9.26 0.31 4.57
N ILE A 26 7.99 0.06 4.29
CA ILE A 26 6.93 0.19 5.29
C ILE A 26 6.76 -1.15 6.00
N HIS A 27 7.18 -1.21 7.25
CA HIS A 27 7.02 -2.38 8.09
C HIS A 27 5.60 -2.44 8.66
N VAL A 28 5.05 -3.64 8.68
CA VAL A 28 3.75 -3.96 9.28
C VAL A 28 3.94 -5.12 10.25
N SER A 29 3.32 -5.01 11.41
CA SER A 29 3.21 -6.08 12.40
C SER A 29 1.74 -6.38 12.62
N PHE A 30 1.42 -7.66 12.72
CA PHE A 30 0.07 -8.18 12.96
C PHE A 30 -0.02 -8.78 14.35
N ASN A 31 -1.15 -8.60 14.99
CA ASN A 31 -1.53 -9.27 16.21
C ASN A 31 -1.88 -10.75 15.92
N PRO A 32 -1.90 -11.61 16.96
CA PRO A 32 -2.31 -13.01 16.82
C PRO A 32 -3.74 -13.21 16.31
N ASP A 33 -4.60 -12.20 16.44
CA ASP A 33 -5.98 -12.18 15.91
C ASP A 33 -6.05 -11.82 14.41
N GLY A 34 -4.91 -11.51 13.77
CA GLY A 34 -4.82 -11.11 12.37
C GLY A 34 -5.03 -9.60 12.12
N THR A 35 -5.26 -8.79 13.14
CA THR A 35 -5.35 -7.33 13.02
C THR A 35 -3.98 -6.68 12.91
N VAL A 36 -3.89 -5.52 12.28
CA VAL A 36 -2.64 -4.75 12.18
C VAL A 36 -2.34 -4.12 13.53
N ALA A 37 -1.29 -4.60 14.18
CA ALA A 37 -0.78 -4.09 15.44
C ALA A 37 -0.09 -2.73 15.23
N LEU A 38 0.78 -2.65 14.23
CA LEU A 38 1.57 -1.47 13.94
C LEU A 38 1.91 -1.40 12.45
N ILE A 39 1.84 -0.20 11.88
CA ILE A 39 2.23 0.06 10.50
C ILE A 39 2.98 1.39 10.42
N GLY A 40 4.11 1.37 9.72
CA GLY A 40 4.90 2.57 9.43
C GLY A 40 4.22 3.50 8.42
N GLU A 41 4.76 4.72 8.27
CA GLU A 41 4.30 5.71 7.28
C GLU A 41 2.79 6.03 7.35
N ARG A 42 2.16 5.78 8.50
CA ARG A 42 0.74 6.03 8.73
C ARG A 42 0.50 7.55 8.86
N PRO A 43 -0.44 8.14 8.09
CA PRO A 43 -0.83 9.53 8.29
C PRO A 43 -1.51 9.74 9.66
N GLN A 44 -1.31 10.92 10.27
CA GLN A 44 -1.92 11.24 11.57
C GLN A 44 -3.46 11.24 11.45
N GLY A 45 -4.13 10.52 12.36
CA GLY A 45 -5.60 10.36 12.35
C GLY A 45 -6.11 9.10 11.64
N ALA A 46 -5.27 8.38 10.89
CA ALA A 46 -5.65 7.13 10.22
C ALA A 46 -5.65 5.94 11.18
N ALA A 47 -6.61 5.02 11.10
CA ALA A 47 -6.48 3.73 11.77
C ALA A 47 -5.41 2.86 11.07
N ALA A 48 -4.60 2.13 11.84
CA ALA A 48 -3.54 1.26 11.29
C ALA A 48 -4.10 0.21 10.30
N GLN A 49 -5.23 -0.40 10.65
CA GLN A 49 -5.94 -1.34 9.78
C GLN A 49 -6.43 -0.69 8.48
N ALA A 50 -6.96 0.53 8.56
CA ALA A 50 -7.48 1.24 7.38
C ALA A 50 -6.34 1.61 6.42
N TRP A 51 -5.22 2.08 6.96
CA TRP A 51 -4.03 2.38 6.17
C TRP A 51 -3.45 1.13 5.50
N PHE A 52 -3.37 0.00 6.22
CA PHE A 52 -2.96 -1.27 5.62
C PHE A 52 -3.87 -1.71 4.48
N LYS A 53 -5.20 -1.70 4.69
CA LYS A 53 -6.16 -2.05 3.63
C LYS A 53 -6.01 -1.15 2.42
N TYR A 54 -5.82 0.15 2.64
CA TYR A 54 -5.60 1.10 1.57
C TYR A 54 -4.34 0.79 0.77
N LEU A 55 -3.20 0.56 1.44
CA LEU A 55 -1.97 0.17 0.78
C LEU A 55 -2.14 -1.15 0.01
N SER A 56 -2.79 -2.15 0.58
CA SER A 56 -3.04 -3.43 -0.09
C SER A 56 -3.92 -3.30 -1.34
N HIS A 57 -4.89 -2.38 -1.36
CA HIS A 57 -5.75 -2.16 -2.53
C HIS A 57 -5.07 -1.30 -3.61
N ASN A 58 -4.23 -0.35 -3.20
CA ASN A 58 -3.59 0.60 -4.13
C ASN A 58 -2.20 0.17 -4.58
N THR A 59 -1.59 -0.82 -3.94
CA THR A 59 -0.25 -1.31 -4.28
C THR A 59 -0.31 -2.80 -4.65
N LEU A 60 -0.23 -3.08 -5.94
CA LEU A 60 -0.20 -4.45 -6.47
C LEU A 60 1.24 -4.95 -6.51
N ASN A 61 1.48 -6.19 -6.06
CA ASN A 61 2.79 -6.85 -6.06
C ASN A 61 3.91 -6.12 -5.27
N ARG A 62 3.58 -5.17 -4.39
CA ARG A 62 4.55 -4.47 -3.54
C ARG A 62 4.55 -4.93 -2.08
N TYR A 63 3.64 -5.83 -1.73
CA TYR A 63 3.54 -6.41 -0.39
C TYR A 63 4.27 -7.75 -0.31
N GLN A 64 5.13 -7.88 0.69
CA GLN A 64 5.81 -9.12 1.04
C GLN A 64 5.39 -9.54 2.45
N ALA A 65 4.69 -10.67 2.56
CA ALA A 65 4.42 -11.30 3.83
C ALA A 65 5.71 -11.94 4.39
N LEU A 66 5.98 -11.72 5.67
CA LEU A 66 7.11 -12.28 6.41
C LEU A 66 6.59 -13.24 7.50
N ALA A 67 7.41 -14.21 7.88
CA ALA A 67 7.05 -15.15 8.94
C ALA A 67 6.90 -14.44 10.31
N GLY A 68 5.95 -14.94 11.11
CA GLY A 68 5.69 -14.46 12.47
C GLY A 68 4.82 -13.20 12.54
N GLY A 69 3.82 -13.07 11.67
CA GLY A 69 2.89 -11.94 11.70
C GLY A 69 3.55 -10.61 11.33
N ARG A 70 4.48 -10.62 10.37
CA ARG A 70 5.14 -9.42 9.88
C ARG A 70 4.88 -9.25 8.39
N GLY A 71 4.84 -8.01 7.94
CA GLY A 71 4.65 -7.64 6.55
C GLY A 71 5.57 -6.48 6.18
N LEU A 72 5.87 -6.37 4.90
CA LEU A 72 6.73 -5.33 4.38
C LEU A 72 6.17 -4.84 3.05
N PHE A 73 5.97 -3.52 2.92
CA PHE A 73 5.73 -2.91 1.62
C PHE A 73 7.01 -2.27 1.10
N ARG A 74 7.27 -2.45 -0.20
CA ARG A 74 8.38 -1.82 -0.92
C ARG A 74 7.81 -0.82 -1.92
N ILE A 75 7.77 0.45 -1.52
CA ILE A 75 7.13 1.51 -2.29
C ILE A 75 8.11 2.68 -2.41
N PRO A 76 8.35 3.24 -3.60
CA PRO A 76 9.10 4.48 -3.79
C PRO A 76 8.60 5.60 -2.86
N ARG A 77 9.52 6.36 -2.25
CA ARG A 77 9.14 7.49 -1.39
C ARG A 77 8.09 8.44 -1.99
N PRO A 78 8.22 8.92 -3.25
CA PRO A 78 7.24 9.84 -3.82
C PRO A 78 5.84 9.22 -3.93
N GLU A 79 5.75 7.91 -4.17
CA GLU A 79 4.49 7.19 -4.25
C GLU A 79 3.85 7.02 -2.87
N VAL A 80 4.65 6.76 -1.83
CA VAL A 80 4.17 6.73 -0.43
C VAL A 80 3.51 8.05 -0.04
N ASP A 81 4.15 9.18 -0.36
CA ASP A 81 3.61 10.50 -0.01
C ASP A 81 2.33 10.83 -0.81
N ALA A 82 2.26 10.42 -2.09
CA ALA A 82 1.03 10.51 -2.89
C ALA A 82 -0.10 9.66 -2.30
N LEU A 83 0.18 8.41 -1.90
CA LEU A 83 -0.81 7.51 -1.28
C LEU A 83 -1.34 8.06 0.04
N LYS A 84 -0.48 8.66 0.87
CA LYS A 84 -0.94 9.32 2.12
C LYS A 84 -1.87 10.48 1.83
N ALA A 85 -1.53 11.33 0.86
CA ALA A 85 -2.34 12.49 0.49
C ALA A 85 -3.71 12.04 -0.06
N ALA A 86 -3.72 11.02 -0.93
CA ALA A 86 -4.94 10.44 -1.47
C ALA A 86 -5.81 9.81 -0.35
N PHE A 87 -5.21 9.05 0.55
CA PHE A 87 -5.92 8.45 1.69
C PHE A 87 -6.52 9.50 2.64
N LEU A 88 -5.79 10.57 2.94
CA LEU A 88 -6.32 11.68 3.75
C LEU A 88 -7.48 12.39 3.06
N LYS A 89 -7.42 12.54 1.73
CA LYS A 89 -8.52 13.10 0.94
C LYS A 89 -9.78 12.22 1.00
N GLU A 90 -9.61 10.90 0.93
CA GLU A 90 -10.72 9.94 1.04
C GLU A 90 -11.31 9.86 2.46
N LEU A 91 -10.51 10.08 3.49
CA LEU A 91 -11.01 10.16 4.87
C LEU A 91 -11.78 11.45 5.17
N ALA A 92 -11.49 12.53 4.44
CA ALA A 92 -12.12 13.83 4.61
C ALA A 92 -13.37 14.02 3.72
N ALA A 93 -13.64 13.07 2.81
CA ALA A 93 -14.79 13.05 1.92
C ALA A 93 -15.96 12.27 2.54
#